data_AF-A0A6I5ZJB8-F1
#
_entry.id   AF-A0A6I5ZJB8-F1
#
_cell.length_a   1.000
_cell.length_b   1.000
_cell.length_c   1.000
_cell.angle_alpha   90.00
_cell.angle_beta   90.00
_cell.angle_gamma   90.00
#
_symmetry.space_group_name_H-M   'P 1'
#
loop_
_entity.id
_entity.type
_entity.pdbx_description
1 polymer ?
#
loop_
_entity_poly.entity_id
_entity_poly.type
_entity_poly.pdbx_seq_one_letter_code
_entity_poly.pdbx_strand_id
1 'polypeptide(L)'
;MIAAPEYAIANFAATAELRATSAELTFNPPPAWYDLETSAAHGAMASRVLLRAEMPPAMFVSNVVVQYFTLGDIEPVRLSVLDTSLDITALPHATVIGHTVDRDGYFCTDDGVYTAQDTELRVRRAQLAYRTPTGQSALTIFTATTTVSAAETVQSEIREMEDQWLTTTINGDS
;
A
#
# COMPACT_ATOMS: atom_id res chain seq x y z
N MET A 1 -5.86 -11.62 -1.14
CA MET A 1 -5.73 -11.71 0.33
C MET A 1 -4.58 -10.83 0.77
N ILE A 2 -4.59 -10.37 2.01
CA ILE A 2 -3.52 -9.55 2.60
C ILE A 2 -3.12 -10.25 3.90
N ALA A 3 -1.86 -10.65 4.03
CA ALA A 3 -1.43 -11.54 5.11
C ALA A 3 -1.67 -10.94 6.52
N ALA A 4 -1.48 -9.63 6.69
CA ALA A 4 -1.60 -9.00 8.00
C ALA A 4 -3.05 -8.93 8.55
N PRO A 5 -4.08 -8.49 7.78
CA PRO A 5 -5.47 -8.60 8.21
C PRO A 5 -5.91 -10.04 8.46
N GLU A 6 -5.45 -11.00 7.65
CA GLU A 6 -5.76 -12.41 7.85
C GLU A 6 -5.19 -12.95 9.16
N TYR A 7 -3.93 -12.65 9.44
CA TYR A 7 -3.29 -13.00 10.70
C TYR A 7 -4.05 -12.39 11.88
N ALA A 8 -4.46 -11.12 11.78
CA ALA A 8 -5.22 -10.44 12.83
C ALA A 8 -6.56 -11.15 13.12
N ILE A 9 -7.31 -11.46 12.06
CA ILE A 9 -8.61 -12.15 12.15
C ILE A 9 -8.42 -13.55 12.74
N ALA A 10 -7.46 -14.33 12.23
CA ALA A 10 -7.28 -15.73 12.60
C ALA A 10 -6.75 -15.90 14.04
N ASN A 11 -5.89 -14.99 14.52
CA ASN A 11 -5.21 -15.16 15.81
C ASN A 11 -5.83 -14.34 16.94
N PHE A 12 -6.54 -13.25 16.63
CA PHE A 12 -7.10 -12.36 17.65
C PHE A 12 -8.60 -12.11 17.50
N ALA A 13 -9.27 -12.80 16.56
CA ALA A 13 -10.67 -12.54 16.22
C ALA A 13 -10.94 -11.05 15.92
N ALA A 14 -9.93 -10.37 15.35
CA ALA A 14 -10.02 -8.97 14.98
C ALA A 14 -11.05 -8.76 13.86
N THR A 15 -11.63 -7.57 13.81
CA THR A 15 -12.41 -7.10 12.66
C THR A 15 -11.54 -6.16 11.83
N ALA A 16 -11.29 -6.51 10.56
CA ALA A 16 -10.60 -5.64 9.64
C ALA A 16 -11.61 -4.76 8.88
N GLU A 17 -11.62 -3.47 9.16
CA GLU A 17 -12.48 -2.49 8.49
C GLU A 17 -11.66 -1.56 7.61
N LEU A 18 -11.91 -1.57 6.29
CA LEU A 18 -11.33 -0.61 5.36
C LEU A 18 -11.95 0.77 5.61
N ARG A 19 -11.12 1.77 5.86
CA ARG A 19 -11.50 3.16 6.13
C ARG A 19 -11.30 4.03 4.91
N ALA A 20 -12.18 5.00 4.71
CA ALA A 20 -11.93 6.09 3.77
C ALA A 20 -10.75 6.95 4.26
N THR A 21 -10.05 7.58 3.31
CA THR A 21 -8.98 8.52 3.65
C THR A 21 -9.56 9.76 4.36
N SER A 22 -8.96 10.15 5.48
CA SER A 22 -9.27 11.39 6.20
C SER A 22 -8.34 12.53 5.75
N ALA A 23 -8.68 13.77 6.12
CA ALA A 23 -7.80 14.92 5.86
C ALA A 23 -6.42 14.76 6.51
N GLU A 24 -6.37 14.15 7.69
CA GLU A 24 -5.14 13.88 8.45
C GLU A 24 -4.26 12.81 7.81
N LEU A 25 -4.84 11.93 6.98
CA LEU A 25 -4.12 10.88 6.24
C LEU A 25 -3.82 11.28 4.78
N THR A 26 -4.21 12.49 4.38
CA THR A 26 -4.00 12.97 3.02
C THR A 26 -2.59 13.55 2.85
N PHE A 27 -1.95 13.21 1.75
CA PHE A 27 -0.67 13.80 1.31
C PHE A 27 -0.79 14.35 -0.12
N ASN A 28 0.10 15.25 -0.51
CA ASN A 28 0.03 15.91 -1.82
C ASN A 28 0.89 15.15 -2.84
N PRO A 29 0.29 14.59 -3.91
CA PRO A 29 1.06 13.86 -4.89
C PRO A 29 1.87 14.83 -5.78
N PRO A 30 2.95 14.37 -6.44
CA PRO A 30 3.70 15.17 -7.39
C PRO A 30 2.83 15.66 -8.57
N PRO A 31 3.23 16.72 -9.31
CA PRO A 31 2.37 17.37 -10.31
C PRO A 31 1.86 16.47 -11.44
N ALA A 32 2.57 15.38 -11.76
CA ALA A 32 2.16 14.42 -12.79
C ALA A 32 1.10 13.42 -12.30
N TRP A 33 0.68 13.48 -11.03
CA TRP A 33 -0.23 12.53 -10.41
C TRP A 33 -1.52 13.21 -9.99
N TYR A 34 -2.63 12.48 -10.10
CA TYR A 34 -3.94 12.96 -9.74
C TYR A 34 -4.77 11.88 -9.06
N ASP A 35 -5.69 12.30 -8.21
CA ASP A 35 -6.62 11.41 -7.53
C ASP A 35 -7.69 10.86 -8.48
N LEU A 36 -7.91 9.54 -8.40
CA LEU A 36 -9.13 8.94 -8.90
C LEU A 36 -10.30 9.39 -8.00
N GLU A 37 -11.50 9.48 -8.58
CA GLU A 37 -12.71 9.80 -7.81
C GLU A 37 -12.88 8.85 -6.62
N THR A 38 -13.19 9.40 -5.44
CA THR A 38 -13.32 8.65 -4.18
C THR A 38 -14.29 7.47 -4.28
N SER A 39 -15.42 7.64 -4.98
CA SER A 39 -16.41 6.58 -5.19
C SER A 39 -15.83 5.39 -5.97
N ALA A 40 -15.04 5.67 -7.01
CA ALA A 40 -14.36 4.67 -7.81
C ALA A 40 -13.22 3.99 -7.04
N ALA A 41 -12.45 4.75 -6.23
CA ALA A 41 -11.44 4.17 -5.34
C ALA A 41 -12.07 3.20 -4.33
N HIS A 42 -13.17 3.59 -3.68
CA HIS A 42 -13.90 2.72 -2.75
C HIS A 42 -14.49 1.49 -3.45
N GLY A 43 -15.02 1.65 -4.68
CA GLY A 43 -15.48 0.54 -5.51
C GLY A 43 -14.39 -0.48 -5.83
N ALA A 44 -13.12 -0.03 -5.87
CA ALA A 44 -11.94 -0.87 -6.01
C ALA A 44 -11.35 -1.39 -4.68
N MET A 45 -12.08 -1.23 -3.56
CA MET A 45 -11.61 -1.57 -2.21
C MET A 45 -10.32 -0.85 -1.79
N ALA A 46 -10.16 0.41 -2.23
CA ALA A 46 -9.06 1.28 -1.87
C ALA A 46 -9.55 2.52 -1.11
N SER A 47 -8.75 3.02 -0.18
CA SER A 47 -9.02 4.28 0.53
C SER A 47 -8.67 5.50 -0.32
N ARG A 48 -7.67 5.36 -1.20
CA ARG A 48 -7.22 6.38 -2.16
C ARG A 48 -6.54 5.70 -3.33
N VAL A 49 -6.75 6.22 -4.54
CA VAL A 49 -6.03 5.78 -5.74
C VAL A 49 -5.49 7.02 -6.45
N LEU A 50 -4.19 7.01 -6.73
CA LEU A 50 -3.51 8.03 -7.51
C LEU A 50 -3.09 7.42 -8.85
N LEU A 51 -3.33 8.17 -9.92
CA LEU A 51 -2.97 7.79 -11.28
C LEU A 51 -1.94 8.80 -11.81
N ARG A 52 -0.93 8.31 -12.52
CA ARG A 52 0.03 9.15 -13.20
C ARG A 52 -0.51 9.57 -14.57
N ALA A 53 -0.43 10.85 -14.90
CA ALA A 53 -0.66 11.35 -16.24
C ALA A 53 0.50 10.92 -17.14
N GLU A 54 0.19 10.17 -18.20
CA GLU A 54 1.19 9.68 -19.16
C GLU A 54 0.84 10.21 -20.56
N MET A 55 1.85 10.73 -21.28
CA MET A 55 1.71 11.24 -22.64
C MET A 55 2.78 10.62 -23.54
N PRO A 56 2.41 9.84 -24.57
CA PRO A 56 1.04 9.43 -24.92
C PRO A 56 0.41 8.52 -23.85
N PRO A 57 -0.93 8.32 -23.86
CA PRO A 57 -1.59 7.40 -22.95
C PRO A 57 -0.99 6.01 -23.06
N ALA A 58 -0.55 5.43 -21.95
CA ALA A 58 -0.05 4.07 -21.92
C ALA A 58 -1.18 3.05 -21.80
N MET A 59 -0.88 1.82 -22.21
CA MET A 59 -1.78 0.67 -22.05
C MET A 59 -2.02 0.35 -20.57
N PHE A 60 -1.01 0.57 -19.73
CA PHE A 60 -1.11 0.50 -18.27
C PHE A 60 -0.67 1.83 -17.68
N VAL A 61 -1.52 2.43 -16.85
CA VAL A 61 -1.22 3.68 -16.16
C VAL A 61 -0.56 3.39 -14.82
N SER A 62 0.63 3.95 -14.61
CA SER A 62 1.32 3.88 -13.33
C SER A 62 0.40 4.43 -12.22
N ASN A 63 0.24 3.67 -11.14
CA ASN A 63 -0.72 4.00 -10.09
C ASN A 63 -0.17 3.72 -8.69
N VAL A 64 -0.74 4.40 -7.71
CA VAL A 64 -0.54 4.16 -6.29
C VAL A 64 -1.91 3.93 -5.66
N VAL A 65 -2.04 2.84 -4.93
CA VAL A 65 -3.25 2.46 -4.19
C VAL A 65 -2.92 2.46 -2.71
N VAL A 66 -3.70 3.19 -1.93
CA VAL A 66 -3.57 3.24 -0.47
C VAL A 66 -4.79 2.60 0.17
N GLN A 67 -4.57 1.74 1.16
CA GLN A 67 -5.61 1.10 1.96
C GLN A 67 -5.32 1.33 3.44
N TYR A 68 -6.30 1.88 4.18
CA TYR A 68 -6.25 2.03 5.63
C TYR A 68 -7.22 1.06 6.28
N PHE A 69 -6.73 0.17 7.13
CA PHE A 69 -7.53 -0.77 7.91
C PHE A 69 -7.43 -0.43 9.39
N THR A 70 -8.57 -0.44 10.09
CA THR A 70 -8.58 -0.62 11.55
C THR A 70 -8.78 -2.09 11.87
N LEU A 71 -8.04 -2.61 12.85
CA LEU A 71 -8.06 -4.01 13.29
C LEU A 71 -8.67 -4.19 14.69
N GLY A 72 -9.29 -3.14 15.24
CA GLY A 72 -9.91 -3.16 16.56
C GLY A 72 -8.91 -3.03 17.70
N ASP A 73 -9.31 -3.52 18.88
CA ASP A 73 -8.58 -3.32 20.15
C ASP A 73 -7.58 -4.45 20.41
N ILE A 74 -6.64 -4.63 19.48
CA ILE A 74 -5.51 -5.56 19.59
C ILE A 74 -4.19 -4.79 19.61
N GLU A 75 -3.08 -5.47 19.87
CA GLU A 75 -1.77 -4.88 19.61
C GLU A 75 -1.53 -4.76 18.09
N PRO A 76 -0.86 -3.69 17.61
CA PRO A 76 -0.40 -3.60 16.24
C PRO A 76 0.31 -4.89 15.82
N VAL A 77 -0.06 -5.40 14.64
CA VAL A 77 0.51 -6.65 14.14
C VAL A 77 1.98 -6.40 13.79
N ARG A 78 2.89 -7.12 14.44
CA ARG A 78 4.32 -7.05 14.11
C ARG A 78 4.57 -7.78 12.79
N LEU A 79 4.59 -7.03 11.70
CA LEU A 79 4.69 -7.53 10.32
C LEU A 79 5.90 -8.45 10.09
N SER A 80 7.01 -8.25 10.81
CA SER A 80 8.22 -9.08 10.67
C SER A 80 8.06 -10.55 11.09
N VAL A 81 6.98 -10.91 11.77
CA VAL A 81 6.65 -12.31 12.09
C VAL A 81 5.82 -12.98 10.99
N LEU A 82 5.42 -12.20 9.98
CA LEU A 82 4.65 -12.63 8.82
C LEU A 82 5.55 -12.63 7.58
N ASP A 83 5.29 -13.54 6.66
CA ASP A 83 5.83 -13.44 5.31
C ASP A 83 4.90 -12.57 4.46
N THR A 84 5.08 -11.25 4.54
CA THR A 84 4.25 -10.28 3.78
C THR A 84 4.46 -10.39 2.27
N SER A 85 5.58 -10.96 1.83
CA SER A 85 5.88 -11.17 0.42
C SER A 85 4.91 -12.15 -0.25
N LEU A 86 4.21 -12.99 0.55
CA LEU A 86 3.17 -13.89 0.05
C LEU A 86 2.04 -13.14 -0.68
N ASP A 87 1.78 -11.89 -0.29
CA ASP A 87 0.80 -11.04 -0.96
C ASP A 87 1.16 -10.80 -2.43
N ILE A 88 2.45 -10.74 -2.77
CA ILE A 88 2.96 -10.63 -4.14
C ILE A 88 2.96 -12.01 -4.81
N THR A 89 3.40 -13.07 -4.11
CA THR A 89 3.44 -14.43 -4.70
C THR A 89 2.08 -14.95 -5.16
N ALA A 90 0.99 -14.43 -4.57
CA ALA A 90 -0.37 -14.75 -4.97
C ALA A 90 -0.78 -14.14 -6.33
N LEU A 91 0.01 -13.21 -6.89
CA LEU A 91 -0.25 -12.61 -8.19
C LEU A 91 0.17 -13.55 -9.35
N PRO A 92 -0.47 -13.45 -10.53
CA PRO A 92 -0.15 -14.32 -11.65
C PRO A 92 1.31 -14.16 -12.12
N HIS A 93 2.02 -15.29 -12.24
CA HIS A 93 3.42 -15.33 -12.70
C HIS A 93 4.36 -14.42 -11.90
N ALA A 94 4.09 -14.23 -10.61
CA ALA A 94 4.83 -13.30 -9.79
C ALA A 94 6.22 -13.82 -9.37
N THR A 95 7.17 -12.90 -9.26
CA THR A 95 8.48 -13.11 -8.65
C THR A 95 8.73 -12.00 -7.64
N VAL A 96 9.02 -12.38 -6.39
CA VAL A 96 9.48 -11.44 -5.35
C VAL A 96 10.95 -11.12 -5.62
N ILE A 97 11.27 -9.82 -5.66
CA ILE A 97 12.61 -9.30 -5.95
C ILE A 97 13.27 -8.74 -4.69
N GLY A 98 12.48 -8.20 -3.77
CA GLY A 98 12.99 -7.60 -2.53
C GLY A 98 11.99 -7.70 -1.40
N HIS A 99 12.53 -7.81 -0.19
CA HIS A 99 11.78 -7.74 1.06
C HIS A 99 12.65 -7.01 2.09
N THR A 100 12.08 -6.00 2.74
CA THR A 100 12.76 -5.23 3.79
C THR A 100 11.84 -5.05 4.98
N VAL A 101 12.41 -5.15 6.18
CA VAL A 101 11.73 -4.93 7.45
C VAL A 101 12.43 -3.80 8.19
N ASP A 102 11.67 -2.87 8.75
CA ASP A 102 12.17 -1.75 9.55
C ASP A 102 11.20 -1.42 10.70
N ARG A 103 11.50 -0.38 11.48
CA ARG A 103 10.68 0.14 12.58
C ARG A 103 10.31 -0.94 13.57
N ASP A 104 11.32 -1.66 14.04
CA ASP A 104 11.17 -2.80 14.96
C ASP A 104 10.14 -3.86 14.47
N GLY A 105 10.04 -4.04 13.15
CA GLY A 105 9.20 -5.05 12.55
C GLY A 105 7.76 -4.64 12.27
N TYR A 106 7.41 -3.36 12.45
CA TYR A 106 6.07 -2.83 12.14
C TYR A 106 5.96 -2.22 10.76
N PHE A 107 7.07 -2.06 10.05
CA PHE A 107 7.09 -1.61 8.66
C PHE A 107 7.77 -2.65 7.79
N CYS A 108 7.09 -3.07 6.73
CA CYS A 108 7.61 -3.97 5.73
C CYS A 108 7.49 -3.34 4.36
N THR A 109 8.43 -3.66 3.48
CA THR A 109 8.22 -3.42 2.06
C THR A 109 8.61 -4.63 1.24
N ASP A 110 7.74 -4.97 0.31
CA ASP A 110 7.92 -6.03 -0.67
C ASP A 110 7.98 -5.42 -2.06
N ASP A 111 8.95 -5.86 -2.87
CA ASP A 111 9.08 -5.50 -4.28
C ASP A 111 8.98 -6.77 -5.11
N GLY A 112 8.29 -6.70 -6.25
CA GLY A 112 8.17 -7.84 -7.15
C GLY A 112 7.77 -7.45 -8.56
N VAL A 113 7.74 -8.45 -9.41
CA VAL A 113 7.17 -8.37 -10.76
C VAL A 113 6.09 -9.41 -10.92
N TYR A 114 5.10 -9.15 -11.76
CA TYR A 114 4.03 -10.08 -12.11
C TYR A 114 3.47 -9.74 -13.48
N THR A 115 2.63 -10.62 -14.03
CA THR A 115 1.99 -10.39 -15.33
C THR A 115 0.49 -10.18 -15.16
N ALA A 116 -0.05 -9.15 -15.80
CA ALA A 116 -1.49 -8.94 -15.91
C ALA A 116 -1.84 -8.53 -17.35
N GLN A 117 -2.81 -9.22 -17.96
CA GLN A 117 -3.26 -8.96 -19.34
C GLN A 117 -2.07 -8.84 -20.32
N ASP A 118 -1.16 -9.82 -20.27
CA ASP A 118 0.07 -9.89 -21.08
C ASP A 118 1.05 -8.70 -20.91
N THR A 119 0.85 -7.87 -19.89
CA THR A 119 1.76 -6.77 -19.52
C THR A 119 2.57 -7.17 -18.29
N GLU A 120 3.89 -7.01 -18.38
CA GLU A 120 4.79 -7.19 -17.25
C GLU A 120 4.79 -5.94 -16.36
N LEU A 121 4.42 -6.13 -15.11
CA LEU A 121 4.24 -5.08 -14.12
C LEU A 121 5.25 -5.24 -13.00
N ARG A 122 5.75 -4.11 -12.49
CA ARG A 122 6.49 -4.04 -11.24
C ARG A 122 5.56 -3.52 -10.15
N VAL A 123 5.59 -4.17 -9.00
CA VAL A 123 4.84 -3.75 -7.82
C VAL A 123 5.81 -3.50 -6.66
N ARG A 124 5.54 -2.43 -5.93
CA ARG A 124 6.14 -2.13 -4.63
C ARG A 124 5.02 -1.99 -3.62
N ARG A 125 5.05 -2.78 -2.56
CA ARG A 125 4.02 -2.81 -1.52
C ARG A 125 4.64 -2.54 -0.16
N ALA A 126 4.46 -1.32 0.34
CA ALA A 126 4.84 -0.94 1.69
C ALA A 126 3.65 -1.12 2.65
N GLN A 127 3.90 -1.70 3.82
CA GLN A 127 2.89 -1.99 4.84
C GLN A 127 3.37 -1.44 6.18
N LEU A 128 2.54 -0.67 6.87
CA LEU A 128 2.80 -0.14 8.21
C LEU A 128 1.68 -0.56 9.16
N ALA A 129 2.03 -1.30 10.20
CA ALA A 129 1.16 -1.54 11.35
C ALA A 129 1.46 -0.50 12.44
N TYR A 130 0.43 0.07 13.04
CA TYR A 130 0.57 1.15 14.01
C TYR A 130 -0.66 1.22 14.93
N ARG A 131 -0.63 2.12 15.91
CA ARG A 131 -1.76 2.39 16.79
C ARG A 131 -2.30 3.77 16.44
N THR A 132 -3.59 3.86 16.13
CA THR A 132 -4.24 5.13 15.82
C THR A 132 -4.26 6.05 17.05
N PRO A 133 -4.52 7.36 16.87
CA PRO A 133 -4.72 8.30 17.99
C PRO A 133 -5.88 7.92 18.92
N THR A 134 -6.87 7.20 18.38
CA THR A 134 -8.00 6.64 19.15
C THR A 134 -7.63 5.37 19.94
N GLY A 135 -6.39 4.89 19.83
CA GLY A 135 -5.86 3.73 20.54
C GLY A 135 -6.06 2.39 19.84
N GLN A 136 -6.69 2.37 18.67
CA GLN A 136 -6.99 1.13 17.93
C GLN A 136 -5.78 0.65 17.15
N SER A 137 -5.65 -0.66 16.97
CA SER A 137 -4.69 -1.21 16.02
C SER A 137 -5.11 -0.86 14.59
N ALA A 138 -4.14 -0.49 13.77
CA ALA A 138 -4.33 -0.21 12.36
C ALA A 138 -3.22 -0.80 11.49
N LEU A 139 -3.57 -1.00 10.23
CA LEU A 139 -2.65 -1.35 9.16
C LEU A 139 -2.92 -0.41 8.00
N THR A 140 -1.90 0.28 7.52
CA THR A 140 -1.96 0.99 6.25
C THR A 140 -1.04 0.34 5.23
N ILE A 141 -1.45 0.37 3.97
CA ILE A 141 -0.75 -0.27 2.87
C ILE A 141 -0.67 0.73 1.72
N PHE A 142 0.54 0.92 1.22
CA PHE A 142 0.85 1.70 0.03
C PHE A 142 1.33 0.73 -1.06
N THR A 143 0.58 0.61 -2.14
CA THR A 143 0.93 -0.26 -3.28
C THR A 143 1.14 0.59 -4.51
N ALA A 144 2.37 0.70 -4.99
CA ALA A 144 2.69 1.31 -6.27
C ALA A 144 2.83 0.23 -7.34
N THR A 145 2.20 0.44 -8.49
CA THR A 145 2.33 -0.45 -9.66
C THR A 145 2.72 0.36 -10.89
N THR A 146 3.71 -0.12 -11.62
CA THR A 146 4.14 0.44 -12.92
C THR A 146 4.32 -0.69 -13.92
N THR A 147 4.48 -0.37 -15.20
CA THR A 147 5.14 -1.31 -16.12
C THR A 147 6.62 -1.46 -15.73
N VAL A 148 7.23 -2.60 -16.06
CA VAL A 148 8.67 -2.79 -15.83
C VAL A 148 9.50 -1.72 -16.56
N SER A 149 9.11 -1.36 -17.79
CA SER A 149 9.78 -0.32 -18.58
C SER A 149 9.68 1.09 -17.99
N ALA A 150 8.60 1.42 -17.28
CA ALA A 150 8.43 2.74 -16.67
C ALA A 150 9.01 2.84 -15.25
N ALA A 151 9.36 1.69 -14.64
CA ALA A 151 9.72 1.62 -13.22
C ALA A 151 10.83 2.60 -12.84
N GLU A 152 11.94 2.62 -13.58
CA GLU A 152 13.08 3.49 -13.26
C GLU A 152 12.74 4.98 -13.37
N THR A 153 11.93 5.36 -14.35
CA THR A 153 11.56 6.76 -14.59
C THR A 153 10.62 7.28 -13.51
N VAL A 154 9.74 6.43 -12.98
CA VAL A 154 8.68 6.81 -12.05
C VAL A 154 9.08 6.56 -10.58
N GLN A 155 10.14 5.80 -10.33
CA GLN A 155 10.55 5.37 -9.00
C GLN A 155 10.76 6.53 -8.02
N SER A 156 11.38 7.64 -8.43
CA SER A 156 11.61 8.78 -7.53
C SER A 156 10.30 9.42 -7.05
N GLU A 157 9.32 9.56 -7.94
CA GLU A 157 7.99 10.10 -7.61
C GLU A 157 7.24 9.16 -6.66
N ILE A 158 7.34 7.84 -6.88
CA ILE A 158 6.75 6.82 -5.99
C ILE A 158 7.37 6.88 -4.60
N ARG A 159 8.70 7.01 -4.51
CA ARG A 159 9.40 7.11 -3.22
C ARG A 159 9.03 8.37 -2.47
N GLU A 160 8.95 9.50 -3.17
CA GLU A 160 8.49 10.75 -2.56
C GLU A 160 7.07 10.60 -1.98
N MET A 161 6.14 9.97 -2.71
CA MET A 161 4.79 9.72 -2.21
C MET A 161 4.76 8.74 -1.03
N GLU A 162 5.59 7.69 -1.06
CA GLU A 162 5.73 6.72 0.04
C GLU A 162 6.25 7.42 1.31
N ASP A 163 7.27 8.27 1.18
CA ASP A 163 7.85 9.02 2.31
C ASP A 163 6.84 10.01 2.91
N GLN A 164 6.08 10.71 2.06
CA GLN A 164 5.01 11.60 2.51
C GLN A 164 3.88 10.81 3.19
N TRP A 165 3.41 9.72 2.58
CA TRP A 165 2.38 8.84 3.16
C TRP A 165 2.80 8.32 4.53
N LEU A 166 4.05 7.85 4.66
CA LEU A 166 4.61 7.34 5.89
C LEU A 166 4.63 8.46 6.95
N THR A 167 5.21 9.61 6.61
CA THR A 167 5.31 10.79 7.50
C THR A 167 3.94 11.24 8.00
N THR A 168 2.97 11.37 7.09
CA THR A 168 1.60 11.76 7.43
C THR A 168 0.93 10.74 8.35
N THR A 169 1.11 9.45 8.09
CA THR A 169 0.49 8.40 8.91
C THR A 169 1.04 8.39 10.34
N ILE A 170 2.36 8.55 10.51
CA ILE A 170 3.01 8.49 11.83
C ILE A 170 2.85 9.78 12.62
N ASN A 171 2.92 10.94 11.97
CA ASN A 171 2.74 12.22 12.66
C ASN A 171 1.27 12.44 13.06
N GLY A 172 0.35 11.63 12.54
CA GLY A 172 -0.99 11.53 13.11
C GLY A 172 -1.00 11.00 14.55
N ASP A 173 0.04 10.27 14.99
CA ASP A 173 0.13 9.63 16.30
C ASP A 173 0.64 10.57 17.44
N SER A 174 0.97 11.83 17.14
CA SER A 174 1.55 12.80 18.11
C SER A 174 0.54 13.79 18.67
#